data_AF-A0A916VKP8-F1
#
_entry.id   AF-A0A916VKP8-F1
#
_cell.length_a   1.000
_cell.length_b   1.000
_cell.length_c   1.000
_cell.angle_alpha   90.00
_cell.angle_beta   90.00
_cell.angle_gamma   90.00
#
_symmetry.space_group_name_H-M   'P 1'
#
loop_
_entity.id
_entity.type
_entity.pdbx_description
1 polymer ?
#
loop_
_entity_poly.entity_id
_entity_poly.type
_entity_poly.pdbx_seq_one_letter_code
_entity_poly.pdbx_strand_id
1 'polypeptide(L)' 'MFYLRTESIRDEEIKTIFVSTDLERQIIDALKSQNPTVLEGSRGTGKTFLLKMCQIELNEKYNTEKYYLYI' A
#
# COMPACT_ATOMS: atom_id res chain seq x y z
N MET A 1 -22.40 11.35 -3.59
CA MET A 1 -21.92 10.15 -4.29
C MET A 1 -20.91 9.47 -3.37
N PHE A 2 -21.23 8.29 -2.82
CA PHE A 2 -20.34 7.57 -1.90
C PHE A 2 -19.24 6.88 -2.70
N TYR A 3 -17.98 7.27 -2.50
CA TYR A 3 -16.85 6.54 -3.09
C TYR A 3 -16.42 5.43 -2.14
N LEU A 4 -16.83 4.19 -2.43
CA LEU A 4 -16.53 2.97 -1.64
C LEU A 4 -15.54 2.04 -2.37
N ARG A 5 -14.65 2.60 -3.20
CA ARG A 5 -13.61 1.86 -3.91
C ARG A 5 -12.26 2.50 -3.63
N THR A 6 -11.28 1.70 -3.23
CA THR A 6 -9.94 2.16 -2.81
C THR A 6 -9.28 3.04 -3.86
N GLU A 7 -9.45 2.73 -5.15
CA GLU A 7 -8.87 3.46 -6.27
C GLU A 7 -9.45 4.86 -6.51
N SER A 8 -10.56 5.22 -5.84
CA SER A 8 -11.12 6.57 -5.92
C SER A 8 -10.58 7.51 -4.84
N ILE A 9 -9.73 7.01 -3.94
CA ILE A 9 -9.14 7.75 -2.83
C ILE A 9 -7.73 8.19 -3.25
N ARG A 10 -7.38 9.46 -3.01
CA ARG A 10 -6.03 9.95 -3.28
C ARG A 10 -5.02 9.32 -2.33
N ASP A 11 -3.79 9.15 -2.79
CA ASP A 11 -2.73 8.49 -2.01
C ASP A 11 -2.47 9.22 -0.68
N GLU A 12 -2.52 10.56 -0.66
CA GLU A 12 -2.36 11.32 0.58
C GLU A 12 -3.48 11.04 1.59
N GLU A 13 -4.71 10.82 1.11
CA GLU A 13 -5.88 10.53 1.95
C GLU A 13 -5.90 9.08 2.43
N ILE A 14 -5.35 8.15 1.66
CA ILE A 14 -5.21 6.75 2.09
C ILE A 14 -4.36 6.66 3.34
N LYS A 15 -3.27 7.42 3.41
CA LYS A 15 -2.38 7.43 4.58
C LYS A 15 -3.05 7.97 5.84
N THR A 16 -3.89 8.99 5.71
CA THR A 16 -4.54 9.61 6.88
C THR A 16 -5.63 8.73 7.46
N ILE A 17 -6.29 7.92 6.62
CA ILE A 17 -7.35 6.99 7.06
C ILE A 17 -6.83 5.57 7.36
N PHE A 18 -5.57 5.28 7.06
CA PHE A 18 -4.97 3.98 7.35
C PHE A 18 -4.56 3.89 8.82
N VAL A 19 -5.34 3.13 9.60
CA VAL A 19 -5.01 2.76 10.98
C VAL A 19 -4.70 1.28 11.00
N SER A 20 -3.42 0.93 11.10
CA SER A 20 -2.95 -0.45 10.99
C SER A 20 -2.90 -1.18 12.32
N THR A 21 -3.32 -2.44 12.32
CA THR A 21 -2.93 -3.43 13.32
C THR A 21 -1.54 -4.00 13.04
N ASP A 22 -0.94 -4.69 14.01
CA ASP A 22 0.36 -5.36 13.86
C ASP A 22 0.34 -6.41 12.74
N LEU A 23 -0.78 -7.14 12.60
CA LEU A 23 -0.96 -8.12 11.53
C LEU A 23 -0.95 -7.46 10.15
N GLU A 24 -1.65 -6.34 9.98
CA GLU A 24 -1.69 -5.62 8.70
C GLU A 24 -0.32 -5.06 8.33
N ARG A 25 0.48 -4.65 9.32
CA ARG A 25 1.87 -4.24 9.09
C ARG A 25 2.73 -5.40 8.61
N GLN A 26 2.63 -6.57 9.24
CA GLN A 26 3.32 -7.78 8.77
C GLN A 26 2.90 -8.17 7.34
N ILE A 27 1.62 -8.06 7.02
CA ILE A 27 1.10 -8.30 5.66
C ILE A 27 1.72 -7.32 4.67
N ILE A 28 1.74 -6.02 4.99
CA ILE A 28 2.35 -5.00 4.12
C ILE A 28 3.83 -5.27 3.92
N ASP A 29 4.58 -5.62 4.96
CA ASP A 29 6.00 -5.92 4.85
C ASP A 29 6.28 -7.18 4.02
N ALA A 30 5.44 -8.21 4.15
CA ALA A 30 5.50 -9.39 3.29
C ALA A 30 5.23 -9.04 1.81
N LEU A 31 4.22 -8.20 1.54
CA LEU A 31 3.86 -7.74 0.19
C LEU A 31 4.95 -6.85 -0.44
N LYS A 32 5.76 -6.15 0.36
CA LYS A 32 6.91 -5.36 -0.12
C LYS A 32 8.15 -6.23 -0.41
N SER A 33 8.15 -7.49 0.01
CA SER A 33 9.29 -8.38 -0.20
C SER A 33 9.41 -8.81 -1.67
N GLN A 34 10.59 -9.30 -2.07
CA GLN A 34 10.82 -9.85 -3.40
C GLN A 34 10.16 -11.23 -3.61
N ASN A 35 9.68 -11.85 -2.53
CA ASN A 35 9.05 -13.16 -2.59
C ASN A 35 7.59 -13.00 -3.03
N PRO A 36 7.12 -13.78 -4.01
CA PRO A 36 5.71 -13.80 -4.39
C PRO A 36 4.83 -14.11 -3.18
N THR A 37 3.91 -13.21 -2.86
CA THR A 37 3.01 -13.32 -1.71
C THR A 37 1.57 -13.28 -2.18
N VAL A 38 0.73 -14.20 -1.67
CA VAL A 38 -0.70 -14.26 -1.97
C VAL A 38 -1.47 -13.69 -0.79
N LEU A 39 -2.37 -12.73 -1.06
CA LEU A 39 -3.23 -12.12 -0.05
C LEU A 39 -4.67 -12.67 -0.17
N GLU A 40 -5.03 -13.57 0.74
CA GLU A 40 -6.36 -14.21 0.78
C GLU A 40 -7.30 -13.52 1.78
N GLY A 41 -8.61 -13.65 1.55
CA GLY A 41 -9.65 -13.16 2.46
C GLY A 41 -10.97 -12.86 1.77
N SER A 42 -12.05 -12.74 2.55
CA SER A 42 -13.41 -12.50 2.05
C SER A 42 -13.57 -11.18 1.29
N ARG A 43 -14.60 -11.06 0.44
CA ARG A 43 -14.89 -9.79 -0.25
C ARG A 43 -15.11 -8.67 0.77
N GLY A 44 -14.52 -7.51 0.53
CA GLY A 44 -14.70 -6.32 1.37
C GLY A 44 -13.76 -6.22 2.59
N THR A 45 -12.83 -7.17 2.80
CA THR A 45 -11.90 -7.15 3.95
C THR A 45 -10.71 -6.19 3.81
N GLY A 46 -10.75 -5.24 2.88
CA GLY A 46 -9.66 -4.25 2.73
C GLY A 46 -8.42 -4.73 1.96
N LYS A 47 -8.45 -5.88 1.27
CA LYS A 47 -7.28 -6.38 0.50
C LYS A 47 -6.71 -5.36 -0.49
N THR A 48 -7.57 -4.71 -1.29
CA THR A 48 -7.15 -3.66 -2.24
C THR A 48 -6.55 -2.47 -1.51
N PHE A 49 -7.04 -2.17 -0.31
CA PHE A 49 -6.51 -1.09 0.53
C PHE A 49 -5.08 -1.39 0.99
N LEU A 50 -4.82 -2.61 1.49
CA LEU A 50 -3.48 -3.04 1.89
C LEU A 50 -2.49 -3.03 0.71
N LEU A 51 -2.91 -3.51 -0.46
CA LEU A 51 -2.09 -3.43 -1.68
C LEU A 51 -1.76 -1.99 -2.08
N LYS A 52 -2.74 -1.09 -1.97
CA LYS A 52 -2.56 0.33 -2.28
C LYS A 52 -1.63 1.02 -1.28
N MET A 53 -1.72 0.71 0.01
CA MET A 53 -0.79 1.20 1.02
C MET A 53 0.65 0.72 0.76
N CYS A 54 0.81 -0.57 0.43
CA CYS A 54 2.10 -1.14 0.02
C CYS A 54 2.69 -0.38 -1.20
N GLN A 55 1.88 -0.15 -2.23
CA GLN A 55 2.28 0.62 -3.41
C GLN A 55 2.75 2.04 -3.04
N ILE A 56 2.02 2.73 -2.18
CA ILE A 56 2.37 4.09 -1.71
C ILE A 56 3.71 4.07 -0.99
N GLU A 57 3.92 3.16 -0.03
CA GLU A 57 5.17 3.06 0.73
C GLU A 57 6.38 2.71 -0.17
N LEU A 58 6.19 1.82 -1.14
CA LEU A 58 7.23 1.48 -2.11
C LEU A 58 7.59 2.67 -3.00
N ASN A 59 6.59 3.37 -3.53
CA ASN A 59 6.81 4.53 -4.39
C ASN A 59 7.60 5.63 -3.67
N GLU A 60 7.31 5.87 -2.39
CA GLU A 60 8.03 6.85 -1.58
C GLU A 60 9.48 6.45 -1.32
N LYS A 61 9.70 5.17 -1.01
CA LYS A 61 11.05 4.61 -0.88
C LYS A 61 11.84 4.81 -2.17
N TYR A 62 11.28 4.43 -3.33
CA TYR A 62 11.98 4.54 -4.61
C TYR A 62 12.16 5.97 -5.12
N ASN A 63 11.22 6.88 -4.84
CA ASN A 63 11.38 8.30 -5.18
C ASN A 63 12.48 8.96 -4.35
N THR A 64 12.73 8.48 -3.12
CA THR A 64 13.82 8.95 -2.28
C THR A 64 15.17 8.33 -2.68
N GLU A 65 15.16 7.10 -3.19
CA GLU A 65 16.35 6.36 -3.64
C GLU A 65 16.80 6.69 -5.08
N LYS A 66 16.04 7.50 -5.83
CA LYS A 66 16.49 8.07 -7.12
C LYS A 66 17.60 9.10 -6.86
N TYR A 67 18.82 8.63 -6.70
CA TYR A 67 20.00 9.46 -6.91
C TYR A 67 19.96 9.96 -8.35
N TYR A 68 19.85 11.27 -8.55
CA TYR A 68 20.08 11.90 -9.85
C TYR A 68 21.53 11.63 -10.22
N LEU A 69 21.76 10.62 -11.07
CA LEU A 69 23.04 10.44 -11.73
C LEU A 69 23.16 11.57 -12.75
N TYR A 70 23.79 12.67 -12.35
CA TYR A 70 24.28 13.68 -13.28
C TYR A 70 25.43 13.03 -14.08
N ILE A 71 25.13 12.69 -15.33
CA ILE A 71 26.09 12.40 -16.40
C ILE A 71 26.29 13.66 -17.23
#